data_AF-A0A212LFE6-F1
#
_entry.id   AF-A0A212LFE6-F1
#
_cell.length_a   1.000
_cell.length_b   1.000
_cell.length_c   1.000
_cell.angle_alpha   90.00
_cell.angle_beta   90.00
_cell.angle_gamma   90.00
#
_symmetry.space_group_name_H-M   'P 1'
#
loop_
_entity.id
_entity.type
_entity.pdbx_description
1 polymer ?
#
loop_
_entity_poly.entity_id
_entity_poly.type
_entity_poly.pdbx_seq_one_letter_code
_entity_poly.pdbx_strand_id
1 'polypeptide(L)'
;MLTRRRKLRAVSMIALSAIIGVPAAAMANPETWLTPDCPPVLFQHAPADPIVPVQMSVHFAARINEVAGPGRARLHFVEGTGHAGPEFDRPEVVGRTIVFLKEVLRVI
;
A
#
# COMPACT_ATOMS: atom_id res chain seq x y z
N MET A 1 -7.63 12.50 33.08
CA MET A 1 -7.15 11.34 32.31
C MET A 1 -7.48 11.60 30.83
N LEU A 2 -6.53 12.18 30.08
CA LEU A 2 -6.77 12.66 28.71
C LEU A 2 -6.52 11.49 27.74
N THR A 3 -7.57 10.89 27.21
CA THR A 3 -7.45 9.86 26.16
C THR A 3 -6.92 10.51 24.89
N ARG A 4 -5.63 10.33 24.60
CA ARG A 4 -5.03 10.66 23.30
C ARG A 4 -5.77 9.86 22.22
N ARG A 5 -6.69 10.50 21.49
CA ARG A 5 -7.20 9.95 20.24
C ARG A 5 -6.04 9.93 19.24
N ARG A 6 -5.38 8.78 19.06
CA ARG A 6 -4.43 8.57 17.94
C ARG A 6 -5.22 8.82 16.65
N LYS A 7 -4.89 9.89 15.91
CA LYS A 7 -5.44 10.12 14.57
C LYS A 7 -4.99 8.94 13.70
N LEU A 8 -5.90 8.04 13.32
CA LEU A 8 -5.58 7.01 12.33
C LEU A 8 -5.22 7.73 11.03
N ARG A 9 -4.00 7.51 10.55
CA ARG A 9 -3.58 7.91 9.20
C ARG A 9 -3.76 6.69 8.32
N ALA A 10 -4.29 6.86 7.11
CA ALA A 10 -4.36 5.83 6.09
C ALA A 10 -3.50 6.30 4.92
N VAL A 11 -2.74 5.39 4.30
CA VAL A 11 -1.90 5.69 3.15
C VAL A 11 -2.34 4.81 1.99
N SER A 12 -2.69 5.44 0.87
CA SER A 12 -2.82 4.78 -0.43
C SER A 12 -1.52 5.08 -1.19
N MET A 13 -0.79 4.05 -1.60
CA MET A 13 0.48 4.19 -2.32
C MET A 13 0.38 3.56 -3.70
N ILE A 14 0.72 4.35 -4.71
CA ILE A 14 1.07 3.88 -6.04
C ILE A 14 2.60 3.82 -6.06
N ALA A 15 3.12 2.60 -6.22
CA ALA A 15 4.50 2.14 -6.33
C ALA A 15 5.67 3.13 -6.05
N LEU A 16 6.51 2.80 -5.06
CA LEU A 16 7.86 3.35 -4.90
C LEU A 16 8.88 2.26 -5.24
N SER A 17 9.82 2.56 -6.14
CA SER A 17 10.95 1.68 -6.46
C SER A 17 11.96 1.68 -5.31
N ALA A 18 12.34 0.50 -4.80
CA ALA A 18 13.51 0.37 -3.93
C ALA A 18 14.69 -0.15 -4.77
N ILE A 19 15.72 0.70 -4.93
CA ILE A 19 17.02 0.28 -5.44
C ILE A 19 17.74 -0.46 -4.31
N ILE A 20 18.37 -1.61 -4.58
CA ILE A 20 19.13 -2.37 -3.59
C ILE A 20 20.63 -2.20 -3.91
N GLY A 21 21.46 -1.88 -2.91
CA GLY A 21 22.94 -1.91 -3.05
C GLY A 21 23.69 -0.58 -2.88
N VAL A 22 23.00 0.54 -2.63
CA VAL A 22 23.62 1.83 -2.27
C VAL A 22 23.12 2.22 -0.87
N PRO A 23 23.97 2.70 0.06
CA PRO A 23 23.53 3.10 1.41
C PRO A 23 22.37 4.11 1.41
N ALA A 24 22.35 5.04 0.46
CA ALA A 24 21.25 5.97 0.26
C ALA A 24 19.93 5.28 -0.13
N ALA A 25 20.01 4.13 -0.78
CA ALA A 25 18.84 3.38 -1.22
C ALA A 25 18.13 2.67 -0.04
N ALA A 26 18.86 2.31 1.02
CA ALA A 26 18.25 1.82 2.25
C ALA A 26 17.41 2.92 2.93
N MET A 27 17.88 4.18 2.93
CA MET A 27 17.10 5.30 3.47
C MET A 27 15.83 5.59 2.64
N ALA A 28 15.90 5.37 1.33
CA ALA A 28 14.78 5.55 0.41
C ALA A 28 13.79 4.38 0.41
N ASN A 29 14.20 3.19 0.86
CA ASN A 29 13.32 2.03 0.94
C ASN A 29 12.32 2.19 2.11
N PRO A 30 11.00 2.23 1.86
CA PRO A 30 10.00 2.39 2.92
C PRO A 30 9.97 1.21 3.90
N GLU A 31 10.44 0.03 3.49
CA GLU A 31 10.55 -1.14 4.35
C GLU A 31 11.51 -0.91 5.53
N THR A 32 12.56 -0.10 5.35
CA THR A 32 13.52 0.28 6.40
C THR A 32 12.85 0.95 7.60
N TRP A 33 11.71 1.60 7.39
CA TRP A 33 10.99 2.38 8.39
C TRP A 33 9.72 1.68 8.89
N LEU A 34 9.53 0.42 8.52
CA LEU A 34 8.37 -0.35 8.92
C LEU A 34 8.40 -0.66 10.41
N THR A 35 7.30 -0.38 11.10
CA THR A 35 7.14 -0.65 12.54
C THR A 35 5.78 -1.31 12.81
N PRO A 36 5.57 -1.92 13.99
CA PRO A 36 4.27 -2.48 14.35
C PRO A 36 3.12 -1.46 14.36
N ASP A 37 3.44 -0.17 14.50
CA ASP A 37 2.48 0.95 14.43
C ASP A 37 2.13 1.39 13.00
N CYS A 38 2.57 0.63 11.97
CA CYS A 38 2.24 0.90 10.58
C CYS A 38 0.73 1.06 10.39
N PRO A 39 0.26 2.13 9.71
CA PRO A 39 -1.15 2.27 9.40
C PRO A 39 -1.63 1.18 8.43
N PRO A 40 -2.94 0.92 8.34
CA PRO A 40 -3.46 0.09 7.26
C PRO A 40 -3.06 0.65 5.89
N VAL A 41 -2.70 -0.24 4.96
CA VAL A 41 -2.29 0.11 3.58
C VAL A 41 -3.09 -0.71 2.58
N LEU A 42 -3.54 -0.06 1.51
CA LEU A 42 -4.07 -0.72 0.31
C LEU A 42 -3.08 -0.49 -0.84
N PHE A 43 -2.63 -1.58 -1.45
CA PHE A 43 -1.89 -1.58 -2.70
C PHE A 43 -2.82 -1.90 -3.86
N GLN A 44 -2.72 -1.11 -4.92
CA GLN A 44 -3.32 -1.39 -6.23
C GLN A 44 -2.21 -1.39 -7.26
N HIS A 45 -2.01 -2.51 -7.96
CA HIS A 45 -0.88 -2.69 -8.88
C HIS A 45 -1.32 -3.55 -10.06
N ALA A 46 -0.92 -3.22 -11.28
CA ALA A 46 -1.15 -4.11 -12.40
C ALA A 46 -0.08 -5.21 -12.44
N PRO A 47 -0.45 -6.49 -12.63
CA PRO A 47 0.54 -7.57 -12.75
C PRO A 47 1.47 -7.44 -13.96
N ALA A 48 1.01 -6.76 -15.01
CA ALA A 48 1.76 -6.54 -16.25
C ALA A 48 2.46 -5.17 -16.30
N ASP A 49 2.67 -4.50 -15.16
CA ASP A 49 3.42 -3.24 -15.08
C ASP A 49 4.87 -3.46 -15.57
N PRO A 50 5.29 -2.82 -16.68
CA PRO A 50 6.63 -3.00 -17.23
C PRO A 50 7.68 -2.10 -16.56
N ILE A 51 7.27 -1.14 -15.73
CA ILE A 51 8.12 -0.12 -15.12
C ILE A 51 8.45 -0.51 -13.68
N VAL A 52 7.43 -0.89 -12.91
CA VAL A 52 7.60 -1.32 -11.52
C VAL A 52 7.22 -2.80 -11.40
N PRO A 53 8.15 -3.68 -10.98
CA PRO A 53 7.83 -5.08 -10.77
C PRO A 53 6.75 -5.27 -9.70
N VAL A 54 5.66 -5.96 -10.04
CA VAL A 54 4.54 -6.23 -9.13
C VAL A 54 4.98 -6.95 -7.84
N GLN A 55 6.06 -7.72 -7.89
CA GLN A 55 6.68 -8.41 -6.76
C GLN A 55 7.03 -7.45 -5.64
N MET A 56 7.33 -6.18 -5.93
CA MET A 56 7.60 -5.15 -4.93
C MET A 56 6.38 -4.92 -4.02
N SER A 57 5.18 -4.81 -4.60
CA SER A 57 3.95 -4.69 -3.80
C SER A 57 3.58 -5.99 -3.10
N VAL A 58 3.82 -7.15 -3.73
CA VAL A 58 3.60 -8.46 -3.10
C VAL A 58 4.47 -8.64 -1.85
N HIS A 59 5.78 -8.42 -1.98
CA HIS A 59 6.73 -8.56 -0.87
C HIS A 59 6.47 -7.53 0.21
N PHE A 60 6.26 -6.26 -0.14
CA PHE A 60 6.07 -5.23 0.87
C PHE A 60 4.74 -5.39 1.62
N ALA A 61 3.66 -5.81 0.94
CA ALA A 61 2.41 -6.15 1.62
C ALA A 61 2.59 -7.34 2.58
N ALA A 62 3.32 -8.37 2.18
CA ALA A 62 3.64 -9.50 3.06
C ALA A 62 4.43 -9.04 4.28
N ARG A 63 5.46 -8.21 4.10
CA ARG A 63 6.28 -7.68 5.19
C ARG A 63 5.47 -6.81 6.15
N ILE A 64 4.61 -5.92 5.64
CA ILE A 64 3.71 -5.13 6.49
C ILE A 64 2.81 -6.03 7.34
N ASN A 65 2.25 -7.08 6.75
CA ASN A 65 1.40 -8.02 7.48
C ASN A 65 2.17 -8.84 8.53
N GLU A 66 3.44 -9.16 8.26
CA GLU A 66 4.32 -9.82 9.22
C GLU A 66 4.66 -8.90 10.42
N VAL A 67 5.01 -7.63 10.16
CA VAL A 67 5.49 -6.70 11.20
C VAL A 67 4.36 -6.02 11.97
N ALA A 68 3.29 -5.62 11.29
CA ALA A 68 2.21 -4.78 11.84
C ALA A 68 0.85 -5.51 11.95
N GLY A 69 0.85 -6.82 11.68
CA GLY A 69 -0.24 -7.74 11.94
C GLY A 69 -1.06 -8.14 10.70
N PRO A 70 -1.73 -9.31 10.73
CA PRO A 70 -2.51 -9.81 9.60
C PRO A 70 -3.58 -8.83 9.12
N GLY A 71 -3.70 -8.66 7.80
CA GLY A 71 -4.68 -7.77 7.18
C GLY A 71 -4.35 -6.28 7.29
N ARG A 72 -3.18 -5.92 7.83
CA ARG A 72 -2.69 -4.54 7.86
C ARG A 72 -2.46 -4.00 6.45
N ALA A 73 -1.87 -4.81 5.58
CA ALA A 73 -1.76 -4.52 4.15
C ALA A 73 -2.70 -5.40 3.33
N ARG A 74 -3.38 -4.78 2.38
CA ARG A 74 -4.22 -5.44 1.38
C ARG A 74 -3.65 -5.18 -0.01
N LEU A 75 -3.66 -6.18 -0.88
CA LEU A 75 -3.19 -6.08 -2.27
C LEU A 75 -4.33 -6.39 -3.22
N HIS A 76 -4.52 -5.52 -4.21
CA HIS A 76 -5.49 -5.69 -5.28
C HIS A 76 -4.80 -5.57 -6.63
N PHE A 77 -4.91 -6.60 -7.46
CA PHE A 77 -4.40 -6.56 -8.83
C PHE A 77 -5.40 -5.88 -9.76
N VAL A 78 -4.90 -4.96 -10.58
CA VAL A 78 -5.69 -4.28 -11.61
C VAL A 78 -5.37 -4.95 -12.95
N GLU A 79 -6.27 -5.78 -13.41
CA GLU A 79 -6.06 -6.60 -14.62
C GLU A 79 -6.32 -5.83 -15.91
N GLY A 80 -5.62 -6.26 -16.97
CA GLY A 80 -5.78 -5.69 -18.32
C GLY A 80 -5.05 -4.37 -18.54
N THR A 81 -4.07 -4.05 -17.69
CA THR A 81 -3.29 -2.81 -17.77
C THR A 81 -1.83 -3.03 -17.38
N GLY A 82 -0.99 -2.02 -17.61
CA GLY A 82 0.43 -2.02 -17.26
C GLY A 82 0.70 -0.98 -16.17
N HIS A 83 1.41 0.09 -16.52
CA HIS A 83 1.70 1.17 -15.59
C HIS A 83 0.64 2.28 -15.68
N ALA A 84 -0.37 2.24 -14.80
CA ALA A 84 -1.58 3.07 -14.85
C ALA A 84 -2.48 2.76 -16.07
N GLY A 85 -3.57 3.52 -16.25
CA GLY A 85 -4.52 3.36 -17.36
C GLY A 85 -5.97 3.54 -16.92
N PRO A 86 -6.93 3.63 -17.86
CA PRO A 86 -8.36 3.76 -17.55
C PRO A 86 -8.90 2.64 -16.65
N GLU A 87 -8.20 1.50 -16.59
CA GLU A 87 -8.52 0.38 -15.71
C GLU A 87 -8.48 0.76 -14.23
N PHE A 88 -7.63 1.70 -13.83
CA PHE A 88 -7.56 2.21 -12.46
C PHE A 88 -8.73 3.13 -12.11
N ASP A 89 -9.34 3.76 -13.12
CA ASP A 89 -10.49 4.65 -12.96
C ASP A 89 -11.83 3.90 -13.00
N ARG A 90 -11.80 2.60 -13.30
CA ARG A 90 -13.01 1.77 -13.30
C ARG A 90 -13.72 1.89 -11.94
N PRO A 91 -15.05 2.07 -11.91
CA PRO A 91 -15.81 2.29 -10.67
C PRO A 91 -15.55 1.24 -9.59
N GLU A 92 -15.31 -0.01 -9.96
CA GLU A 92 -14.98 -1.09 -9.03
C GLU A 92 -13.59 -0.93 -8.40
N VAL A 93 -12.59 -0.43 -9.14
CA VAL A 93 -11.22 -0.23 -8.64
C VAL A 93 -11.16 0.96 -7.70
N VAL A 94 -11.79 2.08 -8.10
CA VAL A 94 -11.94 3.26 -7.25
C VAL A 94 -12.80 2.94 -6.03
N GLY A 95 -13.88 2.19 -6.21
CA GLY A 95 -14.78 1.75 -5.16
C GLY A 95 -14.07 0.97 -4.05
N ARG A 96 -13.11 0.10 -4.39
CA ARG A 96 -12.28 -0.59 -3.39
C ARG A 96 -11.48 0.37 -2.52
N THR A 97 -10.90 1.41 -3.11
CA THR A 97 -10.18 2.44 -2.36
C THR A 97 -11.10 3.20 -1.42
N ILE A 98 -12.30 3.57 -1.89
CA ILE A 98 -13.30 4.25 -1.07
C ILE A 98 -13.73 3.35 0.10
N VAL A 99 -14.04 2.07 -0.15
CA VAL A 99 -14.43 1.11 0.90
C VAL A 99 -13.32 0.96 1.94
N PHE A 100 -12.08 0.77 1.50
CA PHE A 100 -10.92 0.69 2.39
C PHE A 100 -10.77 1.95 3.27
N LEU A 101 -10.90 3.14 2.68
CA LEU A 101 -10.82 4.40 3.43
C LEU A 101 -11.97 4.53 4.43
N LYS A 102 -13.20 4.16 4.06
CA LYS A 102 -14.35 4.15 4.98
C LYS A 102 -14.11 3.24 6.18
N GLU A 103 -13.63 2.02 5.94
CA GLU A 103 -13.32 1.05 7.00
C GLU A 103 -12.24 1.57 7.96
N VAL A 104 -11.15 2.14 7.43
CA VAL A 104 -10.00 2.57 8.24
C VAL A 104 -10.27 3.89 8.96
N LEU A 105 -10.92 4.85 8.30
CA LEU A 105 -11.21 6.16 8.87
C LEU A 105 -12.49 6.17 9.71
N ARG A 106 -13.32 5.11 9.61
CA ARG A 106 -14.63 5.02 10.28
C ARG A 106 -15.56 6.18 9.92
N VAL A 107 -15.48 6.65 8.68
CA VAL A 107 -16.37 7.68 8.13
C VAL A 107 -17.46 6.97 7.35
N ILE A 108 -18.70 7.08 7.83
CA ILE A 108 -19.90 6.39 7.34
C ILE A 108 -20.30 6.99 5.98
#